data_AF-A0A660XZQ2-F1
#
_entry.id   AF-A0A660XZQ2-F1
#
_cell.length_a   1.000
_cell.length_b   1.000
_cell.length_c   1.000
_cell.angle_alpha   90.00
_cell.angle_beta   90.00
_cell.angle_gamma   90.00
#
_symmetry.space_group_name_H-M   'P 1'
#
loop_
_entity.id
_entity.type
_entity.pdbx_description
1 polymer ?
#
loop_
_entity_poly.entity_id
_entity_poly.type
_entity_poly.pdbx_seq_one_letter_code
_entity_poly.pdbx_strand_id
1 'polypeptide(L)' 'MEIDPERVASELEGFLRSSMEALDREGMVLGLSGGLDSSVVAALCSRAVGAERV' A
#
# COMPACT_ATOMS: atom_id res chain seq x y z
N MET A 1 -11.43 -4.46 19.41
CA MET A 1 -10.06 -4.87 19.02
C MET A 1 -9.30 -3.58 18.82
N GLU A 2 -8.23 -3.36 19.58
CA GLU A 2 -7.43 -2.14 19.51
C GLU A 2 -6.16 -2.44 18.71
N ILE A 3 -5.83 -1.57 17.76
CA ILE A 3 -4.61 -1.68 16.96
C ILE A 3 -3.77 -0.42 17.13
N ASP A 4 -2.47 -0.57 16.90
CA ASP A 4 -1.54 0.53 16.69
C ASP A 4 -1.51 0.84 15.18
N PRO A 5 -2.13 1.93 14.71
CA PRO A 5 -2.27 2.20 13.28
C PRO A 5 -0.93 2.41 12.58
N GLU A 6 -0.01 3.13 13.21
CA GLU A 6 1.33 3.39 12.68
C GLU A 6 2.12 2.09 12.50
N ARG A 7 2.10 1.21 13.52
CA ARG A 7 2.77 -0.10 13.41
C ARG A 7 2.18 -0.95 12.30
N VAL A 8 0.84 -1.06 12.24
CA VAL A 8 0.17 -1.86 11.21
C VAL A 8 0.41 -1.29 9.81
N ALA A 9 0.41 0.03 9.65
CA ALA A 9 0.72 0.66 8.38
C ALA A 9 2.15 0.32 7.91
N SER A 10 3.13 0.35 8.82
CA SER A 10 4.51 -0.02 8.49
C SER A 10 4.65 -1.49 8.09
N GLU A 11 3.95 -2.39 8.78
CA GLU A 11 3.88 -3.83 8.42
C GLU A 11 3.27 -4.04 7.02
N LEU A 12 2.18 -3.32 6.71
CA LEU A 12 1.51 -3.39 5.40
C LEU A 12 2.38 -2.81 4.27
N GLU A 13 3.10 -1.71 4.50
CA GLU A 13 4.04 -1.17 3.52
C GLU A 13 5.14 -2.17 3.18
N GLY A 14 5.70 -2.83 4.20
CA GLY A 14 6.69 -3.89 4.02
C GLY A 14 6.14 -5.03 3.16
N PHE A 15 4.92 -5.48 3.47
CA PHE A 15 4.22 -6.50 2.70
C PHE A 15 3.98 -6.09 1.24
N LEU A 16 3.54 -4.85 0.99
CA LEU A 16 3.28 -4.34 -0.36
C LEU A 16 4.56 -4.32 -1.19
N ARG A 17 5.67 -3.81 -0.61
CA ARG A 17 6.98 -3.78 -1.26
C ARG A 17 7.48 -5.18 -1.58
N SER A 18 7.47 -6.09 -0.59
CA SER A 18 7.95 -7.46 -0.80
C SER A 18 7.10 -8.23 -1.81
N SER A 19 5.78 -7.95 -1.86
CA SER A 19 4.89 -8.58 -2.84
C SER A 19 5.20 -8.12 -4.26
N MET A 20 5.47 -6.83 -4.46
CA MET A 20 5.87 -6.29 -5.76
C MET A 20 7.19 -6.89 -6.24
N GLU A 21 8.19 -6.95 -5.36
CA GLU A 21 9.50 -7.54 -5.64
C GLU A 21 9.41 -9.04 -5.94
N ALA A 22 8.65 -9.80 -5.15
CA ALA A 22 8.48 -11.25 -5.33
C ALA A 22 7.76 -11.61 -6.65
N LEU A 23 6.97 -10.68 -7.19
CA LEU A 23 6.27 -10.85 -8.46
C LEU A 23 7.01 -10.22 -9.65
N ASP A 24 8.21 -9.67 -9.43
CA ASP A 24 9.04 -8.96 -10.42
C ASP A 24 8.24 -7.89 -11.18
N ARG A 25 7.55 -7.01 -10.43
CA ARG A 25 6.73 -5.92 -10.96
C ARG A 25 7.36 -4.56 -10.71
N GLU A 26 7.07 -3.61 -11.60
CA GLU A 26 7.58 -2.23 -11.51
C GLU A 26 6.65 -1.28 -10.76
N GLY A 27 5.42 -1.71 -10.45
CA GLY A 27 4.43 -0.89 -9.77
C GLY A 27 3.13 -1.62 -9.46
N MET A 28 2.18 -0.87 -8.91
CA MET A 28 0.84 -1.32 -8.51
C MET A 28 -0.23 -0.57 -9.30
N VAL A 29 -1.41 -1.17 -9.50
CA VAL A 29 -2.56 -0.51 -10.15
C VAL A 29 -3.77 -0.65 -9.24
N LEU A 30 -4.46 0.46 -9.00
CA LEU A 30 -5.58 0.54 -8.06
C LEU A 30 -6.80 1.17 -8.73
N GLY A 31 -7.98 0.61 -8.47
CA GLY A 31 -9.24 1.30 -8.77
C GLY A 31 -9.62 2.25 -7.65
N LEU A 32 -9.83 3.53 -7.96
CA LEU A 32 -10.23 4.54 -6.98
C LEU A 32 -11.73 4.87 -7.10
N SER A 33 -12.49 4.52 -6.06
CA SER A 33 -13.91 4.82 -5.95
C SER A 33 -14.21 6.13 -5.22
N GLY A 34 -13.21 6.70 -4.53
CA GLY A 34 -13.37 7.82 -3.60
C GLY A 34 -13.81 7.39 -2.19
N GLY A 35 -13.91 6.09 -1.92
CA GLY A 35 -14.20 5.55 -0.60
C GLY A 35 -12.99 5.58 0.33
N LEU A 36 -13.24 5.45 1.64
CA LEU A 36 -12.20 5.37 2.67
C LEU A 36 -11.20 4.25 2.35
N ASP A 37 -11.70 3.06 2.05
CA ASP A 37 -10.87 1.87 1.87
C ASP A 37 -9.91 2.02 0.68
N SER A 38 -10.41 2.42 -0.49
CA SER A 38 -9.57 2.62 -1.68
C SER A 38 -8.57 3.77 -1.49
N SER A 39 -8.94 4.81 -0.74
CA SER A 39 -8.05 5.92 -0.40
C SER A 39 -6.92 5.50 0.55
N VAL A 40 -7.23 4.69 1.56
CA VAL A 40 -6.24 4.16 2.51
C VAL A 40 -5.26 3.24 1.80
N VAL A 41 -5.75 2.34 0.93
CA VAL A 41 -4.89 1.46 0.13
C VAL A 41 -3.97 2.29 -0.77
N ALA A 42 -4.50 3.30 -1.47
CA ALA A 42 -3.68 4.18 -2.31
C ALA A 42 -2.57 4.89 -1.52
N ALA A 43 -2.90 5.41 -0.34
CA ALA A 43 -1.91 6.06 0.53
C ALA A 43 -0.81 5.07 0.99
N LEU A 44 -1.17 3.85 1.37
CA LEU A 44 -0.21 2.83 1.79
C LEU A 44 0.66 2.34 0.63
N CYS A 45 0.09 2.12 -0.56
CA CYS A 45 0.86 1.79 -1.77
C CYS A 45 1.86 2.90 -2.11
N SER A 46 1.42 4.16 -2.10
CA SER A 46 2.29 5.31 -2.37
C SER A 46 3.45 5.41 -1.36
N ARG A 47 3.19 5.18 -0.06
CA ARG A 47 4.22 5.12 0.99
C ARG A 47 5.19 3.94 0.79
N ALA A 48 4.67 2.79 0.37
CA ALA A 48 5.47 1.57 0.23
C ALA A 48 6.45 1.62 -0.96
N VAL A 49 5.98 2.08 -2.12
CA VAL A 49 6.74 1.94 -3.39
C VAL A 49 6.99 3.26 -4.13
N GLY A 50 6.47 4.39 -3.63
CA GLY A 50 6.56 5.70 -4.30
C GLY A 50 5.30 6.02 -5.10
N ALA A 51 4.90 7.29 -5.15
CA ALA A 51 3.70 7.75 -5.87
C ALA A 51 3.82 7.60 -7.40
N GLU A 52 5.04 7.55 -7.92
CA GLU A 52 5.34 7.32 -9.33
C GLU A 52 5.17 5.87 -9.79
N ARG A 53 4.95 4.93 -8.84
CA ARG A 53 4.79 3.49 -9.08
C ARG A 53 3.39 2.96 -8.72
N VAL A 54 2.39 3.84 -8.57
CA VAL A 54 1.00 3.51 -8.16
C VAL A 54 -0.01 4.19 -9.07
#